data_AF-A0A9E2CXY0-F1
#
_entry.id   AF-A0A9E2CXY0-F1
#
_cell.length_a   1.000
_cell.length_b   1.000
_cell.length_c   1.000
_cell.angle_alpha   90.00
_cell.angle_beta   90.00
_cell.angle_gamma   90.00
#
_symmetry.space_group_name_H-M   'P 1'
#
loop_
_entity.id
_entity.type
_entity.pdbx_description
1 polymer ?
#
loop_
_entity_poly.entity_id
_entity_poly.type
_entity_poly.pdbx_seq_one_letter_code
_entity_poly.pdbx_strand_id
1 'polypeptide(L)'
;MHGLEHWLEAITWSRLLIGVAGLLALVAIVVLAGGRKKEPVVREISLRDLSALWTKEGAKTIHISELAPLWRDDQLIARQEESLDLRHPRAAAFMENIRQWAWFAKFPLHKAVCGRILQMLDREGHCPSVVNMSGDVEGSWDENTYRILAKTTLLDHSLNVAEQVVQLLSASEAWHVIPDTMVAALAHDLGKLESMRGYLYSLGEHPLAAGRPLAGIAGFKDLAKKEEILRAIKLHHKMPEGLLGKTLKKADQLARQKELEEVVAQQESVTESIPQKSPEALALRQDAENDKAAASSAPEPARQDTTDKAAAAWQAQADIFGENGVAGQGKDAPEVPILLDISAWFDAASFLAELKPFINKMFGRRFLAFSMADGTVYFQVKVLEEVARKQAERAGCMEIATMAQNDPTMRQVLFTIVHHLRSEHDVIARGLIKDNFFGGYFTVTKKIGKSVKGYYTPFHAEAFGSIAEMEKAKPAMLRDIQKVQPYLNDEGKE
;
A
#
# COMPACT_ATOMS: atom_id res chain seq x y z
N MET A 1 -30.36 79.56 83.96
CA MET A 1 -31.51 79.99 83.13
C MET A 1 -31.38 79.25 81.80
N HIS A 2 -31.90 78.02 81.69
CA HIS A 2 -33.27 77.76 81.18
C HIS A 2 -33.54 78.48 79.86
N GLY A 3 -33.53 77.73 78.74
CA GLY A 3 -33.83 78.28 77.41
C GLY A 3 -33.26 77.54 76.19
N LEU A 4 -32.39 76.52 76.36
CA LEU A 4 -31.68 75.88 75.25
C LEU A 4 -31.92 74.35 75.11
N GLU A 5 -32.80 73.75 75.91
CA GLU A 5 -33.05 72.29 75.90
C GLU A 5 -34.33 71.86 75.15
N HIS A 6 -35.13 72.80 74.62
CA HIS A 6 -36.42 72.48 73.96
C HIS A 6 -36.50 72.76 72.45
N TRP A 7 -35.38 72.98 71.77
CA TRP A 7 -35.33 73.09 70.29
C TRP A 7 -34.74 71.87 69.57
N LEU A 8 -34.31 70.83 70.31
CA LEU A 8 -33.69 69.63 69.75
C LEU A 8 -34.58 68.37 69.73
N GLU A 9 -35.86 68.47 70.15
CA GLU A 9 -36.82 67.36 70.13
C GLU A 9 -37.93 67.52 69.07
N ALA A 10 -37.57 67.53 67.79
CA ALA A 10 -38.57 67.46 66.69
C ALA A 10 -38.12 66.75 65.41
N ILE A 11 -36.86 66.30 65.34
CA ILE A 11 -36.36 65.40 64.28
C ILE A 11 -36.27 64.01 64.88
N THR A 12 -37.43 63.34 64.98
CA THR A 12 -37.48 61.92 65.30
C THR A 12 -36.62 61.14 64.31
N TRP A 13 -35.85 60.16 64.79
CA TRP A 13 -35.01 59.31 63.92
C TRP A 13 -35.81 58.69 62.76
N SER A 14 -37.10 58.46 62.94
CA SER A 14 -38.03 58.05 61.87
C SER A 14 -38.06 59.02 60.68
N ARG A 15 -38.06 60.34 60.87
CA ARG A 15 -38.04 61.32 59.78
C ARG A 15 -36.72 61.31 59.01
N LEU A 16 -35.61 61.13 59.72
CA LEU A 16 -34.27 61.07 59.11
C LEU A 16 -34.07 59.74 58.35
N LEU A 17 -34.54 58.62 58.90
CA LEU A 17 -34.56 57.32 58.23
C LEU A 17 -35.52 57.29 57.03
N ILE A 18 -36.70 57.92 57.10
CA ILE A 18 -37.61 58.07 55.96
C ILE A 18 -36.97 58.96 54.88
N GLY A 19 -36.27 60.03 55.26
CA GLY A 19 -35.52 60.87 54.33
C GLY A 19 -34.41 60.11 53.61
N VAL A 20 -33.61 59.32 54.34
CA VAL A 20 -32.54 58.48 53.76
C VAL A 20 -33.13 57.35 52.91
N ALA A 21 -34.20 56.69 53.34
CA ALA A 21 -34.88 55.66 52.54
C ALA A 21 -35.51 56.24 51.27
N GLY A 22 -36.09 57.44 51.34
CA GLY A 22 -36.60 58.17 50.18
C GLY A 22 -35.48 58.57 49.21
N LEU A 23 -34.32 59.02 49.72
CA LEU A 23 -33.15 59.33 48.90
C LEU A 23 -32.59 58.07 48.23
N LEU A 24 -32.46 56.97 48.95
CA LEU A 24 -32.01 55.68 48.41
C LEU A 24 -33.00 55.11 47.39
N ALA A 25 -34.31 55.25 47.60
CA ALA A 25 -35.33 54.89 46.62
C ALA A 25 -35.25 55.78 45.38
N LEU A 26 -35.03 57.09 45.52
CA LEU A 26 -34.82 58.01 44.40
C LEU A 26 -33.57 57.65 43.60
N VAL A 27 -32.45 57.36 44.29
CA VAL A 27 -31.20 56.89 43.65
C VAL A 27 -31.41 55.55 42.95
N ALA A 28 -32.13 54.60 43.57
CA ALA A 28 -32.48 53.33 42.93
C ALA A 28 -33.36 53.53 41.69
N ILE A 29 -34.34 54.44 41.73
CA ILE A 29 -35.17 54.79 40.57
C ILE A 29 -34.32 55.45 39.47
N VAL A 30 -33.40 56.35 39.81
CA VAL A 30 -32.49 56.99 38.85
C VAL A 30 -31.52 55.97 38.23
N VAL A 31 -31.00 55.02 39.01
CA VAL A 31 -30.14 53.93 38.51
C VAL A 31 -30.93 52.94 37.65
N LEU A 32 -32.18 52.60 38.00
CA LEU A 32 -33.05 51.72 37.21
C LEU A 32 -33.55 52.40 35.92
N ALA A 33 -33.84 53.71 35.95
CA ALA A 33 -34.25 54.49 34.79
C ALA A 33 -33.06 54.79 33.85
N GLY A 34 -31.91 55.17 34.41
CA GLY A 34 -30.65 55.37 33.68
C GLY A 34 -30.01 54.05 33.21
N GLY A 35 -30.36 52.94 33.85
CA GLY A 35 -29.95 51.58 33.49
C GLY A 35 -30.61 51.04 32.21
N ARG A 36 -31.59 51.75 31.63
CA ARG A 36 -32.01 51.54 30.25
C ARG A 36 -30.92 52.01 29.31
N LYS A 37 -29.90 51.17 29.14
CA LYS A 37 -29.06 51.18 27.93
C LYS A 37 -30.03 51.21 26.74
N LYS A 38 -30.02 52.30 25.98
CA LYS A 38 -30.58 52.25 24.63
C LYS A 38 -29.87 51.09 23.96
N GLU A 39 -30.63 50.12 23.45
CA GLU A 39 -30.06 49.10 22.58
C GLU A 39 -29.23 49.85 21.52
N PRO A 40 -27.98 49.43 21.26
CA PRO A 40 -27.21 50.05 20.21
C PRO A 40 -28.05 49.92 18.96
N VAL A 41 -28.37 51.04 18.31
CA VAL A 41 -29.08 51.02 17.02
C VAL A 41 -28.09 50.41 16.04
N VAL A 42 -28.15 49.09 15.91
CA VAL A 42 -27.38 48.32 14.94
C VAL A 42 -27.93 48.76 13.59
N ARG A 43 -27.24 49.74 12.99
CA ARG A 43 -27.41 50.04 11.57
C ARG A 43 -26.88 48.82 10.83
N GLU A 44 -27.80 47.93 10.45
CA GLU A 44 -27.56 47.00 9.36
C GLU A 44 -27.33 47.82 8.10
N ILE A 45 -26.05 48.01 7.76
CA ILE A 45 -25.62 48.59 6.49
C ILE A 45 -25.29 47.40 5.60
N SER A 46 -25.87 47.34 4.40
CA SER A 46 -25.56 46.24 3.51
C SER A 46 -24.10 46.32 3.04
N LEU A 47 -23.49 45.17 2.75
CA LEU A 47 -22.15 45.13 2.17
C LEU A 47 -22.06 45.92 0.85
N ARG A 48 -23.17 46.06 0.12
CA ARG A 48 -23.29 46.91 -1.07
C ARG A 48 -23.13 48.39 -0.72
N ASP A 49 -23.80 48.89 0.31
CA ASP A 49 -23.74 50.30 0.69
C ASP A 49 -22.38 50.65 1.30
N LEU A 50 -21.77 49.74 2.06
CA LEU A 50 -20.38 49.87 2.53
C LEU A 50 -19.37 49.86 1.37
N SER A 51 -19.61 49.05 0.33
CA SER A 51 -18.66 48.91 -0.78
C SER A 51 -18.36 50.23 -1.48
N ALA A 52 -19.34 51.13 -1.59
CA ALA A 52 -19.19 52.45 -2.18
C ALA A 52 -18.12 53.33 -1.50
N LEU A 53 -17.76 53.03 -0.24
CA LEU A 53 -16.72 53.77 0.49
C LEU A 53 -15.29 53.40 0.05
N TRP A 54 -15.07 52.15 -0.39
CA TRP A 54 -13.77 51.66 -0.85
C TRP A 54 -13.68 51.41 -2.37
N THR A 55 -14.80 51.34 -3.09
CA THR A 55 -14.83 51.33 -4.56
C THR A 55 -14.84 52.75 -5.15
N LYS A 56 -14.02 53.66 -4.61
CA LYS A 56 -13.77 54.96 -5.25
C LYS A 56 -12.99 54.73 -6.54
N GLU A 57 -13.64 55.08 -7.66
CA GLU A 57 -13.11 55.14 -9.02
C GLU A 57 -12.36 53.89 -9.51
N GLY A 58 -13.09 53.06 -10.25
CA GLY A 58 -12.56 51.90 -10.95
C GLY A 58 -12.75 50.60 -10.16
N ALA A 59 -13.58 49.72 -10.68
CA ALA A 59 -13.65 48.34 -10.21
C ALA A 59 -12.35 47.62 -10.58
N LYS A 60 -11.33 47.70 -9.72
CA LYS A 60 -10.14 46.85 -9.82
C LYS A 60 -10.55 45.41 -9.58
N THR A 61 -10.57 44.62 -10.65
CA THR A 61 -10.61 43.16 -10.56
C THR A 61 -9.29 42.68 -9.98
N ILE A 62 -9.23 42.55 -8.65
CA ILE A 62 -8.08 41.97 -7.96
C ILE A 62 -8.16 40.45 -8.15
N HIS A 63 -7.14 39.86 -8.79
CA HIS A 63 -7.13 38.42 -8.98
C HIS A 63 -6.89 37.71 -7.63
N ILE A 64 -7.53 36.55 -7.40
CA ILE A 64 -7.47 35.88 -6.08
C ILE A 64 -6.03 35.53 -5.63
N SER A 65 -5.08 35.42 -6.56
CA SER A 65 -3.66 35.24 -6.28
C SER A 65 -2.99 36.46 -5.63
N GLU A 66 -3.48 37.67 -5.87
CA GLU A 66 -2.98 38.91 -5.26
C GLU A 66 -3.42 39.04 -3.80
N LEU A 67 -4.57 38.44 -3.45
CA LEU A 67 -5.10 38.39 -2.08
C LEU A 67 -4.58 37.18 -1.28
N ALA A 68 -4.11 36.13 -1.96
CA ALA A 68 -3.60 34.92 -1.32
C ALA A 68 -2.55 35.13 -0.20
N PRO A 69 -1.61 36.10 -0.29
CA PRO A 69 -0.64 36.36 0.78
C PRO A 69 -1.24 36.96 2.06
N LEU A 70 -2.51 37.38 2.07
CA LEU A 70 -3.18 37.95 3.25
C LEU A 70 -3.72 36.89 4.22
N TRP A 71 -3.86 35.64 3.76
CA TRP A 71 -4.35 34.51 4.55
C TRP A 71 -3.46 33.26 4.48
N ARG A 72 -2.46 33.24 3.59
CA ARG A 72 -1.36 32.27 3.64
C ARG A 72 -0.26 32.86 4.51
N ASP A 73 0.12 32.12 5.55
CA ASP A 73 1.14 32.54 6.51
C ASP A 73 2.57 32.28 5.96
N ASP A 74 2.83 32.81 4.76
CA ASP A 74 4.05 32.57 3.98
C ASP A 74 5.31 33.02 4.76
N GLN A 75 5.18 34.01 5.65
CA GLN A 75 6.26 34.43 6.56
C GLN A 75 6.59 33.40 7.66
N LEU A 76 5.60 32.64 8.14
CA LEU A 76 5.80 31.63 9.17
C LEU A 76 6.45 30.37 8.58
N ILE A 77 6.17 30.06 7.32
CA ILE A 77 6.86 29.02 6.54
C ILE A 77 8.32 29.44 6.28
N ALA A 78 8.55 30.65 5.79
CA ALA A 78 9.90 31.15 5.48
C ALA A 78 10.84 31.13 6.72
N ARG A 79 10.36 31.57 7.89
CA ARG A 79 11.14 31.52 9.15
C ARG A 79 11.49 30.11 9.63
N GLN A 80 10.80 29.07 9.14
CA GLN A 80 11.12 27.68 9.47
C GLN A 80 12.14 27.03 8.53
N GLU A 81 12.40 27.60 7.34
CA GLU A 81 13.43 27.11 6.41
C GLU A 81 14.86 27.47 6.87
N GLU A 82 15.03 28.55 7.63
CA GLU A 82 16.34 29.12 8.02
C GLU A 82 17.14 28.29 9.04
N SER A 83 16.54 27.30 9.72
CA SER A 83 17.19 26.56 10.83
C SER A 83 17.26 25.03 10.63
N LEU A 84 17.53 24.57 9.41
CA LEU A 84 17.78 23.15 9.12
C LEU A 84 19.27 22.80 9.33
N ASP A 85 19.63 22.43 10.56
CA ASP A 85 20.87 21.69 10.86
C ASP A 85 20.76 20.28 10.24
N LEU A 86 21.52 20.05 9.16
CA LEU A 86 21.70 18.77 8.46
C LEU A 86 23.20 18.43 8.49
N ARG A 87 23.55 17.29 9.07
CA ARG A 87 24.94 16.90 9.35
C ARG A 87 25.53 16.04 8.24
N HIS A 88 24.70 15.25 7.56
CA HIS A 88 25.11 14.40 6.47
C HIS A 88 25.31 15.22 5.18
N PRO A 89 26.50 15.19 4.56
CA PRO A 89 26.81 16.06 3.42
C PRO A 89 25.88 15.81 2.24
N ARG A 90 25.45 14.57 2.02
CA ARG A 90 24.50 14.22 0.95
C ARG A 90 23.10 14.79 1.20
N ALA A 91 22.63 14.79 2.46
CA ALA A 91 21.34 15.38 2.82
C ALA A 91 21.35 16.90 2.68
N ALA A 92 22.44 17.56 3.11
CA ALA A 92 22.65 18.99 2.95
C ALA A 92 22.69 19.41 1.46
N ALA A 93 23.45 18.69 0.63
CA ALA A 93 23.53 18.93 -0.81
C ALA A 93 22.17 18.71 -1.51
N PHE A 94 21.43 17.66 -1.13
CA PHE A 94 20.10 17.40 -1.68
C PHE A 94 19.08 18.47 -1.28
N MET A 95 19.12 18.96 -0.05
CA MET A 95 18.28 20.08 0.39
C MET A 95 18.59 21.36 -0.39
N GLU A 96 19.86 21.61 -0.73
CA GLU A 96 20.24 22.76 -1.54
C GLU A 96 19.70 22.66 -2.98
N ASN A 97 19.69 21.47 -3.58
CA ASN A 97 19.01 21.23 -4.85
C ASN A 97 17.50 21.55 -4.75
N ILE A 98 16.81 21.12 -3.68
CA ILE A 98 15.40 21.46 -3.44
C ILE A 98 15.17 22.98 -3.35
N ARG A 99 16.09 23.73 -2.74
CA ARG A 99 15.98 25.20 -2.67
C ARG A 99 16.05 25.84 -4.06
N GLN A 100 16.95 25.34 -4.92
CA GLN A 100 17.25 25.93 -6.23
C GLN A 100 16.32 25.46 -7.36
N TRP A 101 15.72 24.27 -7.26
CA TRP A 101 14.85 23.72 -8.32
C TRP A 101 13.61 24.58 -8.60
N ALA A 102 13.43 24.95 -9.87
CA ALA A 102 12.36 25.85 -10.30
C ALA A 102 10.94 25.34 -10.01
N TRP A 103 10.72 24.01 -10.08
CA TRP A 103 9.42 23.40 -9.75
C TRP A 103 9.07 23.47 -8.26
N PHE A 104 10.01 23.80 -7.36
CA PHE A 104 9.71 24.09 -5.96
C PHE A 104 9.47 25.59 -5.67
N ALA A 105 9.75 26.50 -6.61
CA ALA A 105 9.64 27.94 -6.38
C ALA A 105 8.21 28.41 -6.02
N LYS A 106 7.18 27.65 -6.44
CA LYS A 106 5.76 27.91 -6.12
C LYS A 106 5.21 27.05 -4.97
N PHE A 107 6.07 26.25 -4.32
CA PHE A 107 5.69 25.23 -3.34
C PHE A 107 6.54 25.32 -2.05
N PRO A 108 6.53 26.47 -1.34
CA PRO A 108 7.33 26.65 -0.13
C PRO A 108 6.94 25.67 0.99
N LEU A 109 5.66 25.28 1.06
CA LEU A 109 5.18 24.30 2.02
C LEU A 109 5.77 22.90 1.77
N HIS A 110 5.90 22.48 0.51
CA HIS A 110 6.59 21.24 0.15
C HIS A 110 8.09 21.32 0.45
N LYS A 111 8.76 22.45 0.18
CA LYS A 111 10.17 22.66 0.57
C LYS A 111 10.39 22.46 2.07
N ALA A 112 9.56 23.11 2.89
CA ALA A 112 9.61 22.98 4.35
C ALA A 112 9.36 21.54 4.82
N VAL A 113 8.35 20.85 4.27
CA VAL A 113 8.06 19.44 4.59
C VAL A 113 9.22 18.52 4.20
N CYS A 114 9.76 18.63 2.99
CA CYS A 114 10.94 17.87 2.55
C CYS A 114 12.14 18.11 3.48
N GLY A 115 12.40 19.36 3.87
CA GLY A 115 13.47 19.70 4.81
C GLY A 115 13.30 19.07 6.20
N ARG A 116 12.06 18.96 6.70
CA ARG A 116 11.76 18.24 7.95
C ARG A 116 11.94 16.73 7.83
N ILE A 117 11.54 16.13 6.70
CA ILE A 117 11.76 14.71 6.43
C ILE A 117 13.27 14.41 6.36
N LEU A 118 14.03 15.21 5.61
CA LEU A 118 15.49 15.10 5.54
C LEU A 118 16.13 15.24 6.92
N GLN A 119 15.65 16.14 7.77
CA GLN A 119 16.15 16.28 9.15
C GLN A 119 15.85 15.05 10.04
N MET A 120 14.83 14.25 9.73
CA MET A 120 14.60 12.96 10.41
C MET A 120 15.56 11.88 9.89
N LEU A 121 15.67 11.76 8.57
CA LEU A 121 16.60 10.81 7.91
C LEU A 121 18.07 11.10 8.26
N ASP A 122 18.46 12.37 8.39
CA ASP A 122 19.80 12.83 8.80
C ASP A 122 20.19 12.40 10.23
N ARG A 123 19.19 12.25 11.12
CA ARG A 123 19.40 11.90 12.54
C ARG A 123 19.35 10.41 12.80
N GLU A 124 18.47 9.68 12.12
CA GLU A 124 18.12 8.29 12.43
C GLU A 124 18.25 7.34 11.21
N GLY A 125 18.39 7.85 9.99
CA GLY A 125 18.43 7.09 8.75
C GLY A 125 19.76 6.39 8.44
N HIS A 126 20.68 6.32 9.40
CA HIS A 126 21.91 5.51 9.29
C HIS A 126 21.66 3.99 9.45
N CYS A 127 20.44 3.58 9.79
CA CYS A 127 20.04 2.18 9.76
C CYS A 127 20.02 1.63 8.31
N PRO A 128 20.12 0.30 8.12
CA PRO A 128 19.92 -0.33 6.81
C PRO A 128 18.55 0.00 6.19
N SER A 129 18.53 0.22 4.88
CA SER A 129 17.30 0.48 4.11
C SER A 129 16.42 -0.75 3.86
N VAL A 130 16.90 -1.95 4.24
CA VAL A 130 16.20 -3.23 4.10
C VAL A 130 16.14 -3.93 5.45
N VAL A 131 15.08 -4.68 5.72
CA VAL A 131 14.85 -5.33 7.01
C VAL A 131 14.46 -6.79 6.80
N ASN A 132 15.23 -7.74 7.34
CA ASN A 132 14.89 -9.16 7.33
C ASN A 132 13.82 -9.46 8.38
N MET A 133 12.57 -9.13 8.07
CA MET A 133 11.39 -9.43 8.89
C MET A 133 10.35 -10.23 8.11
N SER A 134 9.72 -11.19 8.79
CA SER A 134 8.66 -12.01 8.20
C SER A 134 7.42 -11.16 7.91
N GLY A 135 7.17 -10.90 6.62
CA GLY A 135 6.06 -10.08 6.15
C GLY A 135 6.50 -8.97 5.19
N ASP A 136 7.75 -8.51 5.31
CA ASP A 136 8.31 -7.51 4.40
C ASP A 136 8.72 -8.13 3.06
N VAL A 137 8.78 -7.32 1.99
CA VAL A 137 9.15 -7.83 0.64
C VAL A 137 10.60 -8.26 0.61
N GLU A 138 11.48 -7.52 1.28
CA GLU A 138 12.92 -7.76 1.35
C GLU A 138 13.25 -9.02 2.18
N GLY A 139 12.36 -9.43 3.09
CA GLY A 139 12.46 -10.70 3.82
C GLY A 139 12.19 -11.94 2.95
N SER A 140 11.86 -11.76 1.67
CA SER A 140 11.69 -12.86 0.68
C SER A 140 12.89 -13.04 -0.24
N TRP A 141 13.85 -12.11 -0.23
CA TRP A 141 15.04 -12.14 -1.09
C TRP A 141 16.06 -13.18 -0.63
N ASP A 142 16.98 -13.55 -1.52
CA ASP A 142 18.09 -14.41 -1.13
C ASP A 142 19.07 -13.68 -0.20
N GLU A 143 19.78 -14.46 0.61
CA GLU A 143 20.70 -13.96 1.64
C GLU A 143 21.84 -13.09 1.06
N ASN A 144 22.24 -13.28 -0.20
CA ASN A 144 23.28 -12.46 -0.82
C ASN A 144 22.73 -11.08 -1.22
N THR A 145 21.58 -11.04 -1.90
CA THR A 145 20.87 -9.79 -2.25
C THR A 145 20.55 -8.97 -1.00
N TYR A 146 20.03 -9.59 0.06
CA TYR A 146 19.78 -8.92 1.33
C TYR A 146 21.06 -8.33 1.93
N ARG A 147 22.16 -9.09 2.01
CA ARG A 147 23.43 -8.62 2.58
C ARG A 147 24.14 -7.56 1.74
N ILE A 148 23.84 -7.47 0.45
CA ILE A 148 24.30 -6.38 -0.42
C ILE A 148 23.51 -5.10 -0.10
N LEU A 149 22.17 -5.15 -0.17
CA LEU A 149 21.32 -3.96 0.01
C LEU A 149 21.27 -3.47 1.47
N ALA A 150 21.56 -4.32 2.45
CA ALA A 150 21.72 -3.93 3.86
C ALA A 150 22.93 -2.99 4.11
N LYS A 151 23.81 -2.79 3.12
CA LYS A 151 24.87 -1.77 3.17
C LYS A 151 24.36 -0.37 2.85
N THR A 152 23.27 -0.24 2.10
CA THR A 152 22.67 1.06 1.78
C THR A 152 21.89 1.57 2.98
N THR A 153 22.23 2.76 3.47
CA THR A 153 21.50 3.39 4.57
C THR A 153 20.09 3.80 4.13
N LEU A 154 19.15 3.89 5.07
CA LEU A 154 17.80 4.37 4.81
C LEU A 154 17.78 5.81 4.25
N LEU A 155 18.67 6.67 4.75
CA LEU A 155 18.89 8.01 4.21
C LEU A 155 19.34 7.94 2.74
N ASP A 156 20.36 7.14 2.43
CA ASP A 156 20.91 7.05 1.07
C ASP A 156 19.92 6.44 0.07
N HIS A 157 19.15 5.44 0.51
CA HIS A 157 18.07 4.84 -0.28
C HIS A 157 16.97 5.88 -0.56
N SER A 158 16.46 6.56 0.48
CA SER A 158 15.44 7.60 0.31
C SER A 158 15.88 8.72 -0.63
N LEU A 159 17.17 9.08 -0.62
CA LEU A 159 17.77 10.03 -1.55
C LEU A 159 17.89 9.45 -2.98
N ASN A 160 18.26 8.17 -3.14
CA ASN A 160 18.25 7.50 -4.45
C ASN A 160 16.85 7.47 -5.08
N VAL A 161 15.81 7.12 -4.31
CA VAL A 161 14.41 7.15 -4.78
C VAL A 161 14.02 8.57 -5.20
N ALA A 162 14.38 9.56 -4.40
CA ALA A 162 14.10 10.97 -4.68
C ALA A 162 14.81 11.49 -5.95
N GLU A 163 16.05 11.07 -6.21
CA GLU A 163 16.77 11.32 -7.48
C GLU A 163 16.04 10.67 -8.68
N GLN A 164 15.63 9.40 -8.55
CA GLN A 164 14.90 8.67 -9.60
C GLN A 164 13.54 9.28 -9.92
N VAL A 165 12.81 9.80 -8.91
CA VAL A 165 11.56 10.57 -9.12
C VAL A 165 11.78 11.78 -10.01
N VAL A 166 12.87 12.55 -9.80
CA VAL A 166 13.19 13.71 -10.64
C VAL A 166 13.50 13.28 -12.07
N GLN A 167 14.24 12.19 -12.26
CA GLN A 167 14.55 11.66 -13.60
C GLN A 167 13.28 11.21 -14.34
N LEU A 168 12.45 10.36 -13.73
CA LEU A 168 11.23 9.81 -14.33
C LEU A 168 10.21 10.90 -14.70
N LEU A 169 9.96 11.86 -13.81
CA LEU A 169 9.00 12.94 -14.05
C LEU A 169 9.56 14.02 -14.98
N SER A 170 10.88 14.19 -15.05
CA SER A 170 11.49 15.10 -16.04
C SER A 170 11.45 14.52 -17.45
N ALA A 171 11.73 13.21 -17.60
CA ALA A 171 11.67 12.51 -18.88
C ALA A 171 10.24 12.38 -19.45
N SER A 172 9.21 12.52 -18.61
CA SER A 172 7.79 12.51 -19.00
C SER A 172 7.14 13.90 -18.98
N GLU A 173 7.93 14.97 -18.86
CA GLU A 173 7.48 16.38 -18.78
C GLU A 173 6.46 16.68 -17.65
N ALA A 174 6.34 15.77 -16.69
CA ALA A 174 5.40 15.80 -15.58
C ALA A 174 5.94 16.58 -14.36
N TRP A 175 6.70 17.67 -14.60
CA TRP A 175 7.42 18.42 -13.55
C TRP A 175 6.51 18.94 -12.43
N HIS A 176 5.24 19.19 -12.73
CA HIS A 176 4.23 19.65 -11.79
C HIS A 176 3.87 18.63 -10.68
N VAL A 177 4.22 17.35 -10.86
CA VAL A 177 3.99 16.26 -9.88
C VAL A 177 5.22 16.04 -8.98
N ILE A 178 6.39 16.60 -9.35
CA ILE A 178 7.64 16.41 -8.61
C ILE A 178 7.52 16.84 -7.14
N PRO A 179 6.92 17.99 -6.76
CA PRO A 179 6.83 18.38 -5.35
C PRO A 179 6.10 17.36 -4.48
N ASP A 180 4.96 16.83 -4.93
CA ASP A 180 4.19 15.84 -4.17
C ASP A 180 4.88 14.48 -4.13
N THR A 181 5.45 14.04 -5.27
CA THR A 181 6.17 12.75 -5.35
C THR A 181 7.49 12.78 -4.57
N MET A 182 8.15 13.94 -4.45
CA MET A 182 9.34 14.15 -3.63
C MET A 182 9.05 13.95 -2.14
N VAL A 183 7.94 14.52 -1.65
CA VAL A 183 7.48 14.29 -0.26
C VAL A 183 7.21 12.80 -0.04
N ALA A 184 6.59 12.12 -1.02
CA ALA A 184 6.35 10.68 -0.95
C ALA A 184 7.66 9.86 -0.93
N ALA A 185 8.60 10.16 -1.83
CA ALA A 185 9.88 9.47 -1.97
C ALA A 185 10.76 9.58 -0.73
N LEU A 186 10.87 10.78 -0.15
CA LEU A 186 11.61 10.97 1.10
C LEU A 186 10.91 10.33 2.31
N ALA A 187 9.59 10.15 2.26
CA ALA A 187 8.81 9.70 3.41
C ALA A 187 8.42 8.21 3.42
N HIS A 188 8.48 7.50 2.30
CA HIS A 188 7.86 6.17 2.15
C HIS A 188 8.36 5.13 3.16
N ASP A 189 9.67 5.15 3.43
CA ASP A 189 10.36 4.24 4.34
C ASP A 189 10.55 4.79 5.76
N LEU A 190 9.94 5.93 6.14
CA LEU A 190 10.06 6.46 7.53
C LEU A 190 9.55 5.48 8.60
N GLY A 191 8.74 4.48 8.20
CA GLY A 191 8.34 3.37 9.05
C GLY A 191 9.49 2.46 9.50
N LYS A 192 10.66 2.49 8.83
CA LYS A 192 11.86 1.71 9.16
C LYS A 192 12.76 2.37 10.23
N LEU A 193 12.51 3.64 10.57
CA LEU A 193 13.28 4.39 11.58
C LEU A 193 13.17 3.78 12.98
N GLU A 194 14.24 3.89 13.77
CA GLU A 194 14.33 3.24 15.09
C GLU A 194 13.26 3.76 16.07
N SER A 195 13.01 5.07 16.08
CA SER A 195 11.93 5.70 16.87
C SER A 195 10.51 5.27 16.47
N MET A 196 10.35 4.68 15.28
CA MET A 196 9.07 4.27 14.71
C MET A 196 8.82 2.75 14.80
N ARG A 197 9.76 1.98 15.39
CA ARG A 197 9.67 0.51 15.58
C ARG A 197 8.61 0.10 16.61
N GLY A 198 7.35 0.26 16.24
CA GLY A 198 6.18 -0.27 16.95
C GLY A 198 5.66 -1.57 16.35
N TYR A 199 4.45 -1.98 16.78
CA TYR A 199 3.81 -3.23 16.35
C TYR A 199 3.74 -3.44 14.83
N LEU A 200 3.50 -2.39 14.04
CA LEU A 200 3.40 -2.47 12.57
C LEU A 200 4.76 -2.75 11.90
N TYR A 201 5.86 -2.25 12.45
CA TYR A 201 7.22 -2.53 11.96
C TYR A 201 7.54 -4.02 12.16
N SER A 202 7.20 -4.59 13.31
CA SER A 202 7.36 -6.02 13.61
C SER A 202 6.54 -6.97 12.73
N LEU A 203 5.65 -6.45 11.87
CA LEU A 203 4.84 -7.22 10.92
C LEU A 203 5.32 -7.04 9.46
N GLY A 204 6.36 -6.25 9.19
CA GLY A 204 6.78 -5.89 7.84
C GLY A 204 5.85 -4.89 7.13
N GLU A 205 4.89 -4.29 7.83
CA GLU A 205 3.98 -3.27 7.27
C GLU A 205 4.53 -1.85 7.52
N HIS A 206 5.82 -1.65 7.21
CA HIS A 206 6.44 -0.32 7.28
C HIS A 206 5.77 0.76 6.38
N PRO A 207 5.13 0.43 5.22
CA PRO A 207 4.34 1.41 4.45
C PRO A 207 3.18 2.03 5.24
N LEU A 208 2.59 1.26 6.17
CA LEU A 208 1.55 1.76 7.09
C LEU A 208 2.17 2.56 8.24
N ALA A 209 3.31 2.11 8.76
CA ALA A 209 4.00 2.78 9.85
C ALA A 209 4.48 4.20 9.46
N ALA A 210 4.94 4.38 8.21
CA ALA A 210 5.44 5.65 7.66
C ALA A 210 4.41 6.80 7.63
N GLY A 211 3.12 6.49 7.54
CA GLY A 211 2.06 7.51 7.56
C GLY A 211 1.98 8.30 8.87
N ARG A 212 2.33 7.69 10.01
CA ARG A 212 2.27 8.32 11.34
C ARG A 212 3.31 9.44 11.54
N PRO A 213 4.63 9.24 11.31
CA PRO A 213 5.60 10.33 11.41
C PRO A 213 5.30 11.45 10.42
N LEU A 214 4.98 11.11 9.17
CA LEU A 214 4.66 12.10 8.13
C LEU A 214 3.46 12.99 8.52
N ALA A 215 2.38 12.41 9.04
CA ALA A 215 1.23 13.17 9.55
C ALA A 215 1.53 14.04 10.78
N GLY A 216 2.67 13.82 11.45
CA GLY A 216 3.19 14.65 12.54
C GLY A 216 4.03 15.85 12.08
N ILE A 217 4.46 15.90 10.81
CA ILE A 217 5.30 16.99 10.29
C ILE A 217 4.49 18.27 10.11
N ALA A 218 5.01 19.38 10.65
CA ALA A 218 4.42 20.70 10.50
C ALA A 218 4.30 21.08 9.01
N GLY A 219 3.13 21.58 8.60
CA GLY A 219 2.82 21.92 7.21
C GLY A 219 2.37 20.74 6.33
N PHE A 220 2.61 19.48 6.70
CA PHE A 220 2.17 18.33 5.90
C PHE A 220 0.64 18.27 5.78
N LYS A 221 -0.07 18.59 6.86
CA LYS A 221 -1.55 18.59 6.91
C LYS A 221 -2.20 19.65 6.02
N ASP A 222 -1.43 20.64 5.59
CA ASP A 222 -1.87 21.78 4.80
C ASP A 222 -1.53 21.61 3.31
N LEU A 223 -0.81 20.53 2.94
CA LEU A 223 -0.60 20.12 1.55
C LEU A 223 -1.92 19.67 0.90
N ALA A 224 -2.26 20.27 -0.24
CA ALA A 224 -3.50 19.97 -0.97
C ALA A 224 -3.64 18.49 -1.36
N LYS A 225 -2.53 17.80 -1.64
CA LYS A 225 -2.47 16.39 -2.07
C LYS A 225 -2.04 15.41 -0.98
N LYS A 226 -2.08 15.79 0.32
CA LYS A 226 -1.66 14.91 1.43
C LYS A 226 -2.26 13.49 1.40
N GLU A 227 -3.53 13.35 0.99
CA GLU A 227 -4.22 12.05 0.91
C GLU A 227 -3.81 11.21 -0.31
N GLU A 228 -3.25 11.83 -1.35
CA GLU A 228 -2.65 11.14 -2.50
C GLU A 228 -1.23 10.65 -2.12
N ILE A 229 -0.46 11.52 -1.46
CA ILE A 229 0.88 11.20 -0.92
C ILE A 229 0.80 10.05 0.10
N LEU A 230 -0.11 10.13 1.09
CA LEU A 230 -0.32 9.05 2.07
C LEU A 230 -0.76 7.73 1.42
N ARG A 231 -1.57 7.78 0.35
CA ARG A 231 -1.97 6.57 -0.40
C ARG A 231 -0.79 5.95 -1.14
N ALA A 232 -0.01 6.74 -1.85
CA ALA A 232 1.17 6.24 -2.55
C ALA A 232 2.16 5.59 -1.58
N ILE A 233 2.43 6.22 -0.43
CA ILE A 233 3.24 5.63 0.62
C ILE A 233 2.61 4.32 1.13
N LYS A 234 1.33 4.30 1.48
CA LYS A 234 0.64 3.09 1.94
C LYS A 234 0.64 1.94 0.93
N LEU A 235 0.68 2.23 -0.37
CA LEU A 235 0.54 1.27 -1.46
C LEU A 235 1.84 0.94 -2.19
N HIS A 236 3.01 1.48 -1.81
CA HIS A 236 4.24 1.28 -2.59
C HIS A 236 4.69 -0.20 -2.67
N HIS A 237 4.40 -1.01 -1.64
CA HIS A 237 4.57 -2.48 -1.63
C HIS A 237 3.45 -3.28 -2.34
N LYS A 238 2.34 -2.61 -2.67
CA LYS A 238 1.10 -3.21 -3.18
C LYS A 238 0.92 -2.79 -4.64
N MET A 239 -0.27 -2.87 -5.20
CA MET A 239 -0.54 -2.30 -6.53
C MET A 239 -0.61 -0.76 -6.44
N PRO A 240 0.25 0.00 -7.15
CA PRO A 240 0.26 1.45 -7.05
C PRO A 240 -0.85 2.11 -7.88
N GLU A 241 -1.50 3.11 -7.28
CA GLU A 241 -2.53 3.92 -7.93
C GLU A 241 -2.01 5.29 -8.38
N GLY A 242 -2.58 5.82 -9.46
CA GLY A 242 -2.26 7.16 -10.00
C GLY A 242 -0.84 7.31 -10.54
N LEU A 243 -0.53 8.50 -11.06
CA LEU A 243 0.81 8.80 -11.57
C LEU A 243 1.84 8.87 -10.42
N LEU A 244 1.46 9.46 -9.28
CA LEU A 244 2.34 9.62 -8.12
C LEU A 244 2.75 8.27 -7.52
N GLY A 245 1.79 7.37 -7.28
CA GLY A 245 2.08 6.03 -6.74
C GLY A 245 2.91 5.16 -7.67
N LYS A 246 2.58 5.16 -8.97
CA LYS A 246 3.34 4.42 -9.99
C LYS A 246 4.78 4.94 -10.13
N THR A 247 4.94 6.26 -10.11
CA THR A 247 6.27 6.89 -10.14
C THR A 247 7.07 6.53 -8.90
N LEU A 248 6.47 6.59 -7.71
CA LEU A 248 7.14 6.23 -6.45
C LEU A 248 7.65 4.78 -6.48
N LYS A 249 6.79 3.80 -6.83
CA LYS A 249 7.17 2.39 -6.88
C LYS A 249 8.26 2.11 -7.92
N LYS A 250 8.17 2.73 -9.11
CA LYS A 250 9.21 2.61 -10.14
C LYS A 250 10.53 3.28 -9.72
N ALA A 251 10.47 4.40 -9.01
CA ALA A 251 11.65 5.10 -8.51
C ALA A 251 12.38 4.30 -7.42
N ASP A 252 11.65 3.65 -6.52
CA ASP A 252 12.20 2.69 -5.55
C ASP A 252 12.92 1.53 -6.26
N GLN A 253 12.23 0.87 -7.20
CA GLN A 253 12.81 -0.25 -7.95
C GLN A 253 14.09 0.15 -8.72
N LEU A 254 14.13 1.32 -9.34
CA LEU A 254 15.34 1.83 -10.01
C LEU A 254 16.44 2.25 -9.03
N ALA A 255 16.08 2.73 -7.83
CA ALA A 255 17.06 2.96 -6.76
C ALA A 255 17.69 1.64 -6.29
N ARG A 256 16.89 0.58 -6.08
CA ARG A 256 17.39 -0.76 -5.73
C ARG A 256 18.29 -1.33 -6.80
N GLN A 257 17.93 -1.18 -8.08
CA GLN A 257 18.80 -1.59 -9.20
C GLN A 257 20.15 -0.86 -9.15
N LYS A 258 20.14 0.48 -9.05
CA LYS A 258 21.35 1.31 -8.93
C LYS A 258 22.22 0.90 -7.73
N GLU A 259 21.60 0.63 -6.58
CA GLU A 259 22.29 0.18 -5.36
C GLU A 259 22.99 -1.18 -5.52
N LEU A 260 22.37 -2.12 -6.24
CA LEU A 260 23.01 -3.40 -6.59
C LEU A 260 24.19 -3.19 -7.55
N GLU A 261 23.99 -2.42 -8.61
CA GLU A 261 25.00 -2.13 -9.65
C GLU A 261 26.23 -1.42 -9.04
N GLU A 262 26.03 -0.43 -8.17
CA GLU A 262 27.11 0.29 -7.48
C GLU A 262 27.96 -0.65 -6.59
N VAL A 263 27.34 -1.60 -5.89
CA VAL A 263 28.08 -2.57 -5.05
C VAL A 263 28.80 -3.62 -5.89
N VAL A 264 28.27 -4.01 -7.05
CA VAL A 264 28.96 -4.91 -7.99
C VAL A 264 30.18 -4.22 -8.59
N ALA A 265 30.06 -2.98 -9.08
CA ALA A 265 31.18 -2.21 -9.62
C ALA A 265 32.31 -1.98 -8.58
N GLN A 266 31.95 -1.78 -7.31
CA GLN A 266 32.92 -1.73 -6.20
C GLN A 266 33.62 -3.07 -5.93
N GLN A 267 32.97 -4.21 -6.19
CA GLN A 267 33.61 -5.53 -6.06
C GLN A 267 34.51 -5.85 -7.26
N GLU A 268 34.10 -5.49 -8.48
CA GLU A 268 34.90 -5.69 -9.69
C GLU A 268 36.19 -4.87 -9.65
N SER A 269 36.12 -3.59 -9.30
CA SER A 269 37.31 -2.73 -9.13
C SER A 269 38.27 -3.17 -8.01
N VAL A 270 37.79 -3.89 -6.99
CA VAL A 270 38.65 -4.56 -5.99
C VAL A 270 39.23 -5.86 -6.54
N THR A 271 38.47 -6.60 -7.37
CA THR A 271 38.88 -7.90 -7.91
C THR A 271 39.92 -7.78 -9.03
N GLU A 272 39.93 -6.68 -9.79
CA GLU A 272 41.00 -6.37 -10.77
C GLU A 272 42.41 -6.21 -10.13
N SER A 273 42.50 -6.13 -8.80
CA SER A 273 43.79 -6.09 -8.08
C SER A 273 44.42 -7.46 -7.79
N ILE A 274 43.80 -8.59 -8.18
CA ILE A 274 44.29 -9.95 -7.93
C ILE A 274 44.46 -10.74 -9.25
N PRO A 275 45.65 -11.32 -9.56
CA PRO A 275 45.88 -11.98 -10.84
C PRO A 275 45.07 -13.27 -11.03
N GLN A 276 44.36 -13.36 -12.16
CA GLN A 276 43.60 -14.55 -12.56
C GLN A 276 44.49 -15.78 -12.83
N LYS A 277 43.96 -16.97 -12.51
CA LYS A 277 44.30 -18.23 -13.18
C LYS A 277 43.05 -18.88 -13.76
N SER A 278 43.24 -19.53 -14.90
CA SER A 278 42.23 -19.88 -15.90
C SER A 278 41.31 -21.06 -15.54
N PRO A 279 40.11 -21.15 -16.15
CA PRO A 279 39.15 -22.23 -15.92
C PRO A 279 39.30 -23.38 -16.92
N GLU A 280 39.01 -24.61 -16.47
CA GLU A 280 38.72 -25.74 -17.36
C GLU A 280 38.05 -26.87 -16.57
N ALA A 281 36.87 -27.36 -17.02
CA ALA A 281 36.52 -28.77 -17.16
C ALA A 281 35.00 -29.01 -17.38
N LEU A 282 34.70 -30.07 -18.15
CA LEU A 282 33.45 -30.87 -18.17
C LEU A 282 32.22 -30.32 -18.90
N ALA A 283 32.32 -30.33 -20.23
CA ALA A 283 31.22 -30.79 -21.09
C ALA A 283 31.29 -32.33 -21.33
N LEU A 284 30.23 -32.91 -21.92
CA LEU A 284 29.98 -34.34 -22.28
C LEU A 284 29.25 -35.15 -21.20
N ARG A 285 28.10 -35.81 -21.44
CA ARG A 285 27.71 -36.66 -22.59
C ARG A 285 26.19 -36.69 -22.84
N GLN A 286 25.80 -36.89 -24.10
CA GLN A 286 24.46 -37.31 -24.55
C GLN A 286 24.42 -38.83 -24.85
N ASP A 287 23.30 -39.29 -25.43
CA ASP A 287 23.04 -40.62 -26.03
C ASP A 287 22.79 -41.77 -25.02
N ALA A 288 21.81 -42.67 -25.14
CA ALA A 288 20.64 -42.86 -26.03
C ALA A 288 19.56 -43.73 -25.26
N GLU A 289 18.44 -44.29 -25.76
CA GLU A 289 17.83 -44.47 -27.10
C GLU A 289 16.31 -44.78 -26.95
N ASN A 290 15.55 -44.81 -28.07
CA ASN A 290 14.44 -45.69 -28.52
C ASN A 290 13.70 -46.68 -27.56
N ASP A 291 12.44 -47.11 -27.81
CA ASP A 291 11.52 -46.98 -28.97
C ASP A 291 10.06 -47.38 -28.63
N LYS A 292 9.07 -46.92 -29.45
CA LYS A 292 7.76 -47.55 -29.84
C LYS A 292 6.74 -48.08 -28.79
N ALA A 293 5.43 -48.23 -29.07
CA ALA A 293 4.48 -47.61 -30.01
C ALA A 293 3.04 -48.16 -29.78
N ALA A 294 2.03 -47.47 -30.33
CA ALA A 294 0.64 -47.91 -30.64
C ALA A 294 -0.37 -48.16 -29.49
N ALA A 295 -1.70 -48.09 -29.68
CA ALA A 295 -2.61 -47.34 -30.60
C ALA A 295 -4.10 -47.66 -30.25
N SER A 296 -5.06 -46.83 -30.71
CA SER A 296 -6.53 -47.13 -30.78
C SER A 296 -7.30 -47.17 -29.43
N SER A 297 -8.58 -46.78 -29.29
CA SER A 297 -9.60 -46.10 -30.13
C SER A 297 -10.78 -45.61 -29.26
N ALA A 298 -11.53 -44.59 -29.71
CA ALA A 298 -12.79 -44.12 -29.10
C ALA A 298 -14.00 -45.06 -29.37
N PRO A 299 -15.21 -44.91 -28.75
CA PRO A 299 -16.14 -43.81 -29.08
C PRO A 299 -17.06 -43.24 -27.96
N GLU A 300 -17.74 -42.14 -28.32
CA GLU A 300 -18.94 -41.45 -27.76
C GLU A 300 -20.25 -42.31 -27.75
N PRO A 301 -21.49 -41.87 -27.31
CA PRO A 301 -22.04 -40.48 -27.25
C PRO A 301 -23.09 -40.10 -26.13
N ALA A 302 -23.59 -38.83 -26.24
CA ALA A 302 -24.96 -38.32 -25.94
C ALA A 302 -25.39 -37.89 -24.49
N ARG A 303 -25.63 -36.57 -24.24
CA ARG A 303 -26.93 -35.79 -24.21
C ARG A 303 -27.83 -36.09 -22.98
N GLN A 304 -28.53 -35.15 -22.32
CA GLN A 304 -29.22 -33.93 -22.78
C GLN A 304 -29.57 -32.91 -21.63
N ASP A 305 -30.10 -31.74 -22.01
CA ASP A 305 -30.71 -30.57 -21.27
C ASP A 305 -31.43 -30.82 -19.90
N THR A 306 -31.69 -29.83 -19.01
CA THR A 306 -32.29 -28.49 -19.24
C THR A 306 -31.90 -27.38 -18.24
N THR A 307 -32.07 -26.13 -18.69
CA THR A 307 -32.07 -24.88 -17.89
C THR A 307 -33.27 -24.76 -16.94
N ASP A 308 -33.33 -23.66 -16.17
CA ASP A 308 -34.45 -23.20 -15.32
C ASP A 308 -34.60 -23.77 -13.90
N LYS A 309 -33.47 -23.85 -13.16
CA LYS A 309 -33.46 -23.71 -11.68
C LYS A 309 -32.52 -22.60 -11.17
N ALA A 310 -32.36 -21.55 -11.98
CA ALA A 310 -31.37 -20.49 -11.79
C ALA A 310 -31.66 -19.47 -10.66
N ALA A 311 -32.82 -19.53 -9.99
CA ALA A 311 -33.25 -18.52 -9.01
C ALA A 311 -33.18 -18.95 -7.53
N ALA A 312 -33.04 -20.24 -7.22
CA ALA A 312 -33.06 -20.75 -5.85
C ALA A 312 -31.67 -21.04 -5.25
N ALA A 313 -30.66 -21.26 -6.10
CA ALA A 313 -29.28 -21.53 -5.65
C ALA A 313 -28.54 -20.28 -5.12
N TRP A 314 -29.04 -19.07 -5.41
CA TRP A 314 -28.46 -17.79 -4.98
C TRP A 314 -28.57 -17.56 -3.47
N GLN A 315 -29.36 -18.35 -2.73
CA GLN A 315 -29.50 -18.23 -1.28
C GLN A 315 -28.46 -19.05 -0.49
N ALA A 316 -27.75 -19.99 -1.12
CA ALA A 316 -26.63 -20.74 -0.51
C ALA A 316 -25.32 -19.92 -0.44
N GLN A 317 -25.42 -18.59 -0.56
CA GLN A 317 -24.31 -17.65 -0.75
C GLN A 317 -23.93 -16.89 0.54
N ALA A 318 -24.47 -17.30 1.69
CA ALA A 318 -24.18 -16.70 3.00
C ALA A 318 -23.15 -17.51 3.83
N ASP A 319 -23.31 -18.84 3.97
CA ASP A 319 -22.79 -19.55 5.15
C ASP A 319 -21.44 -20.27 4.97
N ILE A 320 -20.70 -20.01 3.88
CA ILE A 320 -19.36 -20.62 3.63
C ILE A 320 -18.21 -19.77 4.23
N PHE A 321 -18.49 -18.56 4.72
CA PHE A 321 -17.52 -17.70 5.42
C PHE A 321 -18.00 -17.33 6.82
N GLY A 322 -17.25 -17.74 7.85
CA GLY A 322 -17.36 -17.22 9.23
C GLY A 322 -15.94 -17.24 9.85
N GLU A 323 -15.21 -16.11 9.97
CA GLU A 323 -15.40 -14.93 10.84
C GLU A 323 -14.81 -15.14 12.24
N ASN A 324 -14.29 -14.14 12.97
CA ASN A 324 -14.66 -12.72 13.12
C ASN A 324 -13.41 -11.82 13.26
N GLY A 325 -13.47 -10.48 13.19
CA GLY A 325 -14.57 -9.51 12.98
C GLY A 325 -13.98 -8.21 12.38
N VAL A 326 -14.72 -7.14 12.08
CA VAL A 326 -15.62 -6.37 12.95
C VAL A 326 -16.88 -5.94 12.19
N ALA A 327 -18.01 -5.84 12.90
CA ALA A 327 -19.32 -5.59 12.32
C ALA A 327 -19.48 -4.23 11.61
N GLY A 328 -20.15 -4.29 10.46
CA GLY A 328 -21.10 -3.26 10.01
C GLY A 328 -20.59 -2.17 9.05
N GLN A 329 -20.77 -2.39 7.75
CA GLN A 329 -21.38 -1.42 6.80
C GLN A 329 -21.48 -2.02 5.39
N GLY A 330 -22.52 -1.63 4.64
CA GLY A 330 -22.57 -1.73 3.17
C GLY A 330 -22.86 -3.11 2.56
N LYS A 331 -23.99 -3.23 1.85
CA LYS A 331 -24.14 -4.28 0.82
C LYS A 331 -23.57 -3.75 -0.49
N ASP A 332 -22.41 -4.24 -0.89
CA ASP A 332 -21.95 -4.12 -2.27
C ASP A 332 -22.11 -5.46 -3.00
N ALA A 333 -22.45 -5.39 -4.29
CA ALA A 333 -22.70 -6.56 -5.13
C ALA A 333 -21.40 -7.36 -5.37
N PRO A 334 -21.47 -8.67 -5.70
CA PRO A 334 -20.26 -9.46 -5.98
C PRO A 334 -19.51 -8.88 -7.18
N GLU A 335 -18.38 -8.25 -6.89
CA GLU A 335 -17.50 -7.62 -7.88
C GLU A 335 -16.97 -8.70 -8.84
N VAL A 336 -17.20 -8.53 -10.15
CA VAL A 336 -16.63 -9.41 -11.16
C VAL A 336 -15.11 -9.23 -11.12
N PRO A 337 -14.30 -10.30 -10.94
CA PRO A 337 -12.85 -10.13 -10.82
C PRO A 337 -12.25 -9.43 -12.04
N ILE A 338 -11.66 -8.26 -11.81
CA ILE A 338 -11.04 -7.45 -12.86
C ILE A 338 -9.79 -8.20 -13.37
N LEU A 339 -9.77 -8.48 -14.67
CA LEU A 339 -8.58 -9.02 -15.35
C LEU A 339 -7.52 -7.93 -15.48
N LEU A 340 -6.28 -8.27 -15.13
CA LEU A 340 -5.13 -7.39 -15.31
C LEU A 340 -4.51 -7.60 -16.69
N ASP A 341 -3.84 -6.58 -17.23
CA ASP A 341 -2.97 -6.80 -18.38
C ASP A 341 -1.65 -7.44 -17.90
N ILE A 342 -1.44 -8.70 -18.29
CA ILE A 342 -0.23 -9.48 -18.02
C ILE A 342 0.57 -9.78 -19.29
N SER A 343 0.12 -9.29 -20.45
CA SER A 343 0.69 -9.63 -21.77
C SER A 343 2.16 -9.22 -21.93
N ALA A 344 2.61 -8.21 -21.18
CA ALA A 344 3.98 -7.71 -21.21
C ALA A 344 5.02 -8.64 -20.55
N TRP A 345 4.60 -9.65 -19.78
CA TRP A 345 5.53 -10.48 -19.00
C TRP A 345 5.13 -11.96 -18.83
N PHE A 346 3.87 -12.31 -19.01
CA PHE A 346 3.39 -13.68 -18.83
C PHE A 346 3.54 -14.50 -20.11
N ASP A 347 4.26 -15.62 -20.03
CA ASP A 347 4.29 -16.64 -21.08
C ASP A 347 3.77 -17.97 -20.55
N ALA A 348 2.62 -18.38 -21.08
CA ALA A 348 1.92 -19.61 -20.67
C ALA A 348 2.77 -20.88 -20.89
N ALA A 349 3.56 -20.94 -21.97
CA ALA A 349 4.36 -22.12 -22.29
C ALA A 349 5.51 -22.32 -21.29
N SER A 350 6.31 -21.27 -21.04
CA SER A 350 7.34 -21.28 -19.99
C SER A 350 6.73 -21.44 -18.60
N PHE A 351 5.52 -20.92 -18.35
CA PHE A 351 4.87 -21.04 -17.04
C PHE A 351 4.57 -22.50 -16.70
N LEU A 352 4.00 -23.24 -17.66
CA LEU A 352 3.75 -24.67 -17.52
C LEU A 352 5.06 -25.48 -17.43
N ALA A 353 6.08 -25.11 -18.22
CA ALA A 353 7.40 -25.73 -18.15
C ALA A 353 8.09 -25.52 -16.79
N GLU A 354 7.93 -24.36 -16.16
CA GLU A 354 8.49 -24.02 -14.85
C GLU A 354 7.68 -24.58 -13.66
N LEU A 355 6.38 -24.85 -13.85
CA LEU A 355 5.57 -25.60 -12.90
C LEU A 355 5.94 -27.09 -12.85
N LYS A 356 6.30 -27.70 -14.00
CA LYS A 356 6.57 -29.15 -14.13
C LYS A 356 7.56 -29.73 -13.09
N PRO A 357 8.69 -29.10 -12.73
CA PRO A 357 9.65 -29.61 -11.74
C PRO A 357 9.11 -29.71 -10.30
N PHE A 358 7.95 -29.13 -10.00
CA PHE A 358 7.32 -29.22 -8.67
C PHE A 358 6.39 -30.43 -8.52
N ILE A 359 5.97 -31.06 -9.63
CA ILE A 359 5.04 -32.19 -9.64
C ILE A 359 5.68 -33.39 -8.95
N ASN A 360 4.99 -33.90 -7.92
CA ASN A 360 5.44 -35.04 -7.09
C ASN A 360 6.81 -34.83 -6.40
N LYS A 361 7.32 -33.60 -6.35
CA LYS A 361 8.60 -33.28 -5.71
C LYS A 361 8.43 -33.04 -4.21
N MET A 362 9.27 -33.69 -3.42
CA MET A 362 9.33 -33.51 -1.97
C MET A 362 10.34 -32.43 -1.60
N PHE A 363 9.90 -31.50 -0.77
CA PHE A 363 10.71 -30.46 -0.12
C PHE A 363 10.76 -30.80 1.38
N GLY A 364 11.71 -31.67 1.74
CA GLY A 364 11.73 -32.32 3.06
C GLY A 364 10.49 -33.20 3.25
N ARG A 365 9.64 -32.87 4.23
CA ARG A 365 8.36 -33.57 4.48
C ARG A 365 7.16 -32.90 3.79
N ARG A 366 7.35 -31.77 3.10
CA ARG A 366 6.29 -31.03 2.39
C ARG A 366 6.34 -31.35 0.90
N PHE A 367 5.23 -31.15 0.22
CA PHE A 367 5.09 -31.14 -1.23
C PHE A 367 4.29 -29.90 -1.60
N LEU A 368 4.45 -29.42 -2.84
CA LEU A 368 3.76 -28.24 -3.34
C LEU A 368 2.84 -28.54 -4.52
N ALA A 369 3.11 -29.62 -5.26
CA ALA A 369 2.21 -30.16 -6.28
C ALA A 369 2.25 -31.69 -6.30
N PHE A 370 1.14 -32.31 -6.70
CA PHE A 370 1.05 -33.76 -6.86
C PHE A 370 0.06 -34.12 -7.97
N SER A 371 0.34 -35.21 -8.68
CA SER A 371 -0.55 -35.77 -9.69
C SER A 371 -1.56 -36.77 -9.08
N MET A 372 -2.61 -37.10 -9.81
CA MET A 372 -3.55 -38.17 -9.50
C MET A 372 -3.82 -39.01 -10.75
N ALA A 373 -4.05 -40.32 -10.56
CA ALA A 373 -4.30 -41.26 -11.65
C ALA A 373 -5.59 -40.98 -12.46
N ASP A 374 -6.42 -40.02 -12.02
CA ASP A 374 -7.58 -39.48 -12.76
C ASP A 374 -7.19 -38.49 -13.88
N GLY A 375 -5.90 -38.20 -14.05
CA GLY A 375 -5.41 -37.26 -15.07
C GLY A 375 -5.30 -35.81 -14.57
N THR A 376 -5.48 -35.55 -13.28
CA THR A 376 -5.36 -34.20 -12.70
C THR A 376 -4.00 -34.00 -12.00
N VAL A 377 -3.45 -32.79 -12.08
CA VAL A 377 -2.33 -32.33 -11.25
C VAL A 377 -2.78 -31.16 -10.39
N TYR A 378 -2.61 -31.30 -9.07
CA TYR A 378 -3.02 -30.31 -8.08
C TYR A 378 -1.81 -29.50 -7.62
N PHE A 379 -1.80 -28.21 -7.91
CA PHE A 379 -0.77 -27.27 -7.47
C PHE A 379 -1.27 -26.41 -6.31
N GLN A 380 -0.45 -26.21 -5.28
CA GLN A 380 -0.70 -25.20 -4.26
C GLN A 380 -0.44 -23.80 -4.83
N VAL A 381 -1.22 -22.81 -4.37
CA VAL A 381 -1.12 -21.39 -4.75
C VAL A 381 0.32 -20.88 -4.73
N LYS A 382 1.09 -21.29 -3.72
CA LYS A 382 2.49 -20.87 -3.54
C LYS A 382 3.38 -21.15 -4.75
N VAL A 383 3.16 -22.24 -5.50
CA VAL A 383 3.97 -22.53 -6.70
C VAL A 383 3.61 -21.60 -7.85
N LEU A 384 2.32 -21.35 -8.06
CA LEU A 384 1.85 -20.45 -9.11
C LEU A 384 2.37 -19.03 -8.84
N GLU A 385 2.34 -18.58 -7.58
CA GLU A 385 2.92 -17.31 -7.17
C GLU A 385 4.44 -17.25 -7.39
N GLU A 386 5.18 -18.30 -7.01
CA GLU A 386 6.64 -18.37 -7.18
C GLU A 386 7.05 -18.32 -8.66
N VAL A 387 6.36 -19.05 -9.54
CA VAL A 387 6.64 -19.05 -10.99
C VAL A 387 6.19 -17.73 -11.63
N ALA A 388 5.04 -17.16 -11.24
CA ALA A 388 4.58 -15.87 -11.75
C ALA A 388 5.57 -14.75 -11.43
N ARG A 389 6.07 -14.70 -10.18
CA ARG A 389 7.09 -13.72 -9.77
C ARG A 389 8.39 -13.88 -10.56
N LYS A 390 8.85 -15.12 -10.79
CA LYS A 390 10.05 -15.41 -11.60
C LYS A 390 9.93 -14.99 -13.06
N GLN A 391 8.77 -15.15 -13.69
CA GLN A 391 8.54 -14.62 -15.04
C GLN A 391 8.52 -13.10 -15.06
N ALA A 392 7.76 -12.49 -14.14
CA ALA A 392 7.68 -11.04 -14.02
C ALA A 392 9.07 -10.40 -13.79
N GLU A 393 9.90 -11.00 -12.93
CA GLU A 393 11.29 -10.59 -12.66
C GLU A 393 12.15 -10.63 -13.94
N ARG A 394 12.15 -11.76 -14.69
CA ARG A 394 12.91 -11.87 -15.95
C ARG A 394 12.45 -10.90 -17.03
N ALA A 395 11.17 -10.54 -17.03
CA ALA A 395 10.59 -9.54 -17.94
C ALA A 395 10.79 -8.09 -17.46
N GLY A 396 11.42 -7.85 -16.30
CA GLY A 396 11.56 -6.52 -15.70
C GLY A 396 10.25 -5.94 -15.13
N CYS A 397 9.18 -6.73 -15.05
CA CYS A 397 7.90 -6.35 -14.45
C CYS A 397 7.98 -6.42 -12.90
N MET A 398 8.84 -5.58 -12.34
CA MET A 398 9.13 -5.56 -10.90
C MET A 398 7.89 -5.25 -10.06
N GLU A 399 6.87 -4.56 -10.61
CA GLU A 399 5.58 -4.31 -9.94
C GLU A 399 4.91 -5.60 -9.40
N ILE A 400 5.07 -6.72 -10.12
CA ILE A 400 4.55 -8.04 -9.73
C ILE A 400 5.60 -8.84 -8.95
N ALA A 401 6.87 -8.80 -9.38
CA ALA A 401 7.95 -9.54 -8.73
C ALA A 401 8.13 -9.14 -7.25
N THR A 402 8.13 -7.82 -6.96
CA THR A 402 8.36 -7.27 -5.60
C THR A 402 7.09 -7.04 -4.77
N MET A 403 5.93 -7.55 -5.20
CA MET A 403 4.66 -7.36 -4.47
C MET A 403 4.69 -8.05 -3.08
N ALA A 404 4.07 -7.46 -2.06
CA ALA A 404 4.02 -8.03 -0.70
C ALA A 404 3.54 -9.49 -0.64
N GLN A 405 4.00 -10.25 0.37
CA GLN A 405 3.48 -11.60 0.63
C GLN A 405 2.02 -11.50 1.10
N ASN A 406 1.15 -12.38 0.58
CA ASN A 406 -0.29 -12.38 0.83
C ASN A 406 -1.06 -11.14 0.33
N ASP A 407 -0.48 -10.32 -0.56
CA ASP A 407 -1.16 -9.17 -1.14
C ASP A 407 -2.48 -9.58 -1.84
N PRO A 408 -3.61 -8.88 -1.60
CA PRO A 408 -4.89 -9.24 -2.22
C PRO A 408 -4.88 -9.10 -3.74
N THR A 409 -4.09 -8.19 -4.32
CA THR A 409 -3.94 -8.05 -5.77
C THR A 409 -3.14 -9.20 -6.39
N MET A 410 -2.26 -9.88 -5.66
CA MET A 410 -1.64 -11.12 -6.15
C MET A 410 -2.72 -12.18 -6.47
N ARG A 411 -3.87 -12.17 -5.77
CA ARG A 411 -5.00 -13.05 -6.12
C ARG A 411 -5.64 -12.67 -7.46
N GLN A 412 -5.66 -11.39 -7.83
CA GLN A 412 -6.13 -10.91 -9.14
C GLN A 412 -5.13 -11.27 -10.25
N VAL A 413 -3.82 -11.21 -9.98
CA VAL A 413 -2.76 -11.68 -10.88
C VAL A 413 -2.92 -13.19 -11.15
N LEU A 414 -3.00 -14.00 -10.09
CA LEU A 414 -3.21 -15.45 -10.20
C LEU A 414 -4.56 -15.81 -10.85
N PHE A 415 -5.60 -15.01 -10.61
CA PHE A 415 -6.86 -15.11 -11.33
C PHE A 415 -6.71 -14.85 -12.82
N THR A 416 -6.00 -13.79 -13.20
CA THR A 416 -5.76 -13.45 -14.61
C THR A 416 -4.95 -14.56 -15.30
N ILE A 417 -3.90 -15.07 -14.66
CA ILE A 417 -3.10 -16.21 -15.15
C ILE A 417 -3.98 -17.44 -15.36
N VAL A 418 -4.73 -17.87 -14.35
CA VAL A 418 -5.56 -19.09 -14.45
C VAL A 418 -6.73 -18.88 -15.42
N HIS A 419 -7.24 -17.66 -15.57
CA HIS A 419 -8.21 -17.31 -16.61
C HIS A 419 -7.61 -17.47 -18.01
N HIS A 420 -6.42 -16.92 -18.27
CA HIS A 420 -5.71 -17.02 -19.56
C HIS A 420 -5.36 -18.47 -19.91
N LEU A 421 -4.86 -19.24 -18.93
CA LEU A 421 -4.55 -20.67 -19.08
C LEU A 421 -5.81 -21.51 -19.35
N ARG A 422 -6.96 -21.07 -18.82
CA ARG A 422 -8.26 -21.68 -19.09
C ARG A 422 -8.79 -21.28 -20.48
N SER A 423 -8.77 -20.00 -20.85
CA SER A 423 -9.38 -19.51 -22.08
C SER A 423 -8.63 -19.92 -23.35
N GLU A 424 -7.29 -19.91 -23.32
CA GLU A 424 -6.48 -20.07 -24.53
C GLU A 424 -5.82 -21.44 -24.69
N HIS A 425 -5.59 -22.15 -23.59
CA HIS A 425 -4.86 -23.44 -23.60
C HIS A 425 -5.66 -24.62 -23.03
N ASP A 426 -6.82 -24.37 -22.41
CA ASP A 426 -7.69 -25.35 -21.74
C ASP A 426 -6.98 -26.29 -20.75
N VAL A 427 -5.86 -25.86 -20.17
CA VAL A 427 -5.04 -26.70 -19.28
C VAL A 427 -5.57 -26.80 -17.85
N ILE A 428 -6.65 -26.08 -17.53
CA ILE A 428 -7.26 -25.99 -16.20
C ILE A 428 -8.48 -26.90 -16.13
N ALA A 429 -8.54 -27.80 -15.14
CA ALA A 429 -9.63 -28.76 -14.98
C ALA A 429 -10.93 -28.07 -14.52
N ARG A 430 -11.66 -27.48 -15.47
CA ARG A 430 -12.83 -26.61 -15.24
C ARG A 430 -13.94 -27.27 -14.40
N GLY A 431 -14.11 -28.59 -14.53
CA GLY A 431 -15.09 -29.34 -13.73
C GLY A 431 -14.82 -29.38 -12.22
N LEU A 432 -13.64 -28.93 -11.76
CA LEU A 432 -13.21 -28.98 -10.36
C LEU A 432 -13.16 -27.61 -9.67
N ILE A 433 -13.18 -26.50 -10.41
CA ILE A 433 -13.17 -25.12 -9.86
C ILE A 433 -14.09 -24.19 -10.66
N LYS A 434 -14.80 -23.28 -10.00
CA LYS A 434 -15.69 -22.30 -10.64
C LYS A 434 -14.87 -21.27 -11.45
N ASP A 435 -15.43 -20.77 -12.56
CA ASP A 435 -14.72 -19.87 -13.48
C ASP A 435 -14.20 -18.58 -12.84
N ASN A 436 -14.94 -18.01 -11.88
CA ASN A 436 -14.54 -16.78 -11.15
C ASN A 436 -13.46 -17.02 -10.07
N PHE A 437 -12.83 -18.20 -10.05
CA PHE A 437 -11.79 -18.57 -9.09
C PHE A 437 -10.56 -19.12 -9.81
N PHE A 438 -9.39 -18.94 -9.20
CA PHE A 438 -8.12 -19.51 -9.67
C PHE A 438 -7.80 -20.87 -9.01
N GLY A 439 -8.59 -21.32 -8.04
CA GLY A 439 -8.41 -22.59 -7.34
C GLY A 439 -9.62 -22.93 -6.48
N GLY A 440 -9.54 -24.03 -5.74
CA GLY A 440 -10.60 -24.49 -4.85
C GLY A 440 -10.06 -25.24 -3.64
N TYR A 441 -10.90 -25.43 -2.63
CA TYR A 441 -10.59 -26.31 -1.50
C TYR A 441 -10.88 -27.76 -1.88
N PHE A 442 -9.96 -28.66 -1.55
CA PHE A 442 -10.10 -30.10 -1.76
C PHE A 442 -9.78 -30.87 -0.48
N THR A 443 -10.50 -31.96 -0.27
CA THR A 443 -10.20 -32.98 0.75
C THR A 443 -9.20 -33.97 0.18
N VAL A 444 -7.99 -34.02 0.73
CA VAL A 444 -6.95 -34.98 0.37
C VAL A 444 -6.94 -36.12 1.39
N THR A 445 -7.45 -37.29 1.00
CA THR A 445 -7.51 -38.48 1.85
C THR A 445 -6.29 -39.35 1.64
N LYS A 446 -5.63 -39.71 2.75
CA LYS A 446 -4.43 -40.55 2.77
C LYS A 446 -4.75 -41.96 3.28
N LYS A 447 -3.96 -42.94 2.84
CA LYS A 447 -4.00 -44.35 3.27
C LYS A 447 -3.84 -44.52 4.79
N ILE A 448 -3.08 -43.63 5.43
CA ILE A 448 -2.84 -43.62 6.87
C ILE A 448 -2.98 -42.18 7.38
N GLY A 449 -3.78 -41.98 8.43
CA GLY A 449 -4.01 -40.69 9.07
C GLY A 449 -5.34 -40.02 8.69
N LYS A 450 -5.57 -38.81 9.21
CA LYS A 450 -6.77 -38.02 8.90
C LYS A 450 -6.65 -37.36 7.52
N SER A 451 -7.77 -37.21 6.81
CA SER A 451 -7.83 -36.42 5.58
C SER A 451 -7.50 -34.95 5.86
N VAL A 452 -6.88 -34.29 4.89
CA VAL A 452 -6.38 -32.91 5.02
C VAL A 452 -7.08 -32.02 4.00
N LYS A 453 -7.67 -30.90 4.46
CA LYS A 453 -8.18 -29.83 3.59
C LYS A 453 -6.99 -29.00 3.08
N GLY A 454 -6.92 -28.75 1.78
CA GLY A 454 -5.95 -27.84 1.17
C GLY A 454 -6.56 -27.07 0.01
N TYR A 455 -6.00 -25.91 -0.34
CA TYR A 455 -6.42 -25.12 -1.48
C TYR A 455 -5.47 -25.37 -2.66
N TYR A 456 -6.02 -25.76 -3.80
CA TYR A 456 -5.26 -26.17 -4.97
C TYR A 456 -5.87 -25.62 -6.26
N THR A 457 -5.01 -25.40 -7.26
CA THR A 457 -5.39 -25.18 -8.65
C THR A 457 -5.24 -26.51 -9.39
N PRO A 458 -6.32 -27.09 -9.95
CA PRO A 458 -6.26 -28.34 -10.68
C PRO A 458 -5.99 -28.11 -12.17
N PHE A 459 -4.97 -28.77 -12.69
CA PHE A 459 -4.58 -28.76 -14.10
C PHE A 459 -4.79 -30.14 -14.72
N HIS A 460 -5.00 -30.19 -16.03
CA HIS A 460 -4.92 -31.43 -16.81
C HIS A 460 -3.45 -31.89 -16.90
N ALA A 461 -3.17 -33.16 -16.60
CA ALA A 461 -1.82 -33.71 -16.57
C ALA A 461 -1.11 -33.66 -17.94
N GLU A 462 -1.88 -33.70 -19.02
CA GLU A 462 -1.41 -33.63 -20.41
C GLU A 462 -0.55 -32.38 -20.68
N ALA A 463 -0.85 -31.26 -20.01
CA ALA A 463 -0.06 -30.02 -20.06
C ALA A 463 1.40 -30.18 -19.57
N PHE A 464 1.69 -31.25 -18.82
CA PHE A 464 3.01 -31.53 -18.26
C PHE A 464 3.62 -32.86 -18.75
N GLY A 465 2.85 -33.71 -19.45
CA GLY A 465 3.29 -34.98 -20.04
C GLY A 465 2.47 -36.19 -19.59
N SER A 466 3.06 -37.37 -19.61
CA SER A 466 2.36 -38.63 -19.30
C SER A 466 2.05 -38.77 -17.81
N ILE A 467 0.76 -38.88 -17.47
CA ILE A 467 0.32 -39.15 -16.09
C ILE A 467 0.90 -40.48 -15.56
N ALA A 468 1.05 -41.50 -16.41
CA ALA A 468 1.61 -42.79 -16.01
C ALA A 468 3.08 -42.67 -15.56
N GLU A 469 3.85 -41.79 -16.20
CA GLU A 469 5.24 -41.49 -15.80
C GLU A 469 5.28 -40.73 -14.48
N MET A 470 4.41 -39.73 -14.30
CA MET A 470 4.31 -38.95 -13.05
C MET A 470 3.93 -39.85 -11.85
N GLU A 471 2.91 -40.70 -12.00
CA GLU A 471 2.49 -41.66 -10.97
C GLU A 471 3.58 -42.71 -10.67
N LYS A 472 4.29 -43.19 -11.70
CA LYS A 472 5.42 -44.13 -11.53
C LYS A 472 6.59 -43.48 -10.78
N ALA A 473 6.93 -42.24 -11.10
CA ALA A 473 7.99 -41.47 -10.44
C ALA A 473 7.60 -40.96 -9.03
N LYS A 474 6.32 -40.98 -8.67
CA LYS A 474 5.78 -40.44 -7.42
C LYS A 474 6.44 -41.07 -6.17
N PRO A 475 7.02 -40.26 -5.24
CA PRO A 475 7.56 -40.74 -3.97
C PRO A 475 6.52 -41.44 -3.07
N ALA A 476 6.98 -42.35 -2.21
CA ALA A 476 6.11 -43.18 -1.36
C ALA A 476 5.08 -42.36 -0.53
N MET A 477 5.51 -41.27 0.11
CA MET A 477 4.64 -40.38 0.90
C MET A 477 3.49 -39.73 0.11
N LEU A 478 3.62 -39.62 -1.21
CA LEU A 478 2.58 -39.09 -2.10
C LEU A 478 1.72 -40.21 -2.69
N ARG A 479 2.26 -41.43 -2.85
CA ARG A 479 1.46 -42.63 -3.21
C ARG A 479 0.47 -43.01 -2.11
N ASP A 480 0.67 -42.54 -0.87
CA ASP A 480 -0.31 -42.66 0.20
C ASP A 480 -1.55 -41.77 -0.03
N ILE A 481 -1.54 -40.79 -0.94
CA ILE A 481 -2.74 -40.04 -1.32
C ILE A 481 -3.62 -40.95 -2.18
N GLN A 482 -4.76 -41.38 -1.62
CA GLN A 482 -5.68 -42.31 -2.28
C GLN A 482 -6.83 -41.63 -3.02
N LYS A 483 -7.27 -40.47 -2.52
CA LYS A 483 -8.45 -39.78 -3.05
C LYS A 483 -8.31 -38.28 -2.85
N VAL A 484 -8.66 -37.52 -3.88
CA VAL A 484 -8.89 -36.08 -3.80
C VAL A 484 -10.30 -35.80 -4.28
N GLN A 485 -11.03 -34.98 -3.56
CA GLN A 485 -12.37 -34.53 -3.95
C GLN A 485 -12.54 -33.06 -3.62
N PRO A 486 -13.35 -32.29 -4.38
CA PRO A 486 -13.79 -30.97 -3.96
C PRO A 486 -14.30 -31.00 -2.52
N TYR A 487 -13.89 -30.04 -1.70
CA TYR A 487 -14.32 -29.94 -0.31
C TYR A 487 -15.77 -29.47 -0.28
N LEU A 488 -16.68 -30.44 -0.12
CA LEU A 488 -18.08 -30.22 0.22
C LEU A 488 -18.15 -30.13 1.76
N ASN A 489 -18.84 -29.11 2.29
CA ASN A 489 -19.29 -29.17 3.68
C ASN A 489 -20.38 -30.25 3.75
N ASP A 490 -20.16 -31.30 4.53
CA ASP A 490 -21.18 -32.31 4.87
C ASP A 490 -22.19 -31.69 5.87
N GLU A 491 -23.02 -30.78 5.40
CA GLU A 491 -24.27 -30.38 6.08
C GLU A 491 -25.45 -30.97 5.32
N GLY A 492 -25.77 -32.22 5.66
CA GLY A 492 -26.78 -33.02 4.95
C GLY A 492 -27.00 -34.41 5.52
N LYS A 493 -26.75 -34.62 6.82
CA LYS A 493 -27.04 -35.86 7.56
C LYS A 493 -27.51 -35.57 9.00
N GLU A 494 -28.76 -35.15 9.10
CA GLU A 494 -29.69 -35.66 10.12
C GLU A 494 -30.77 -36.49 9.39
#